data_AF-A0A7C7TGD6-F1
#
_entry.id   AF-A0A7C7TGD6-F1
#
_cell.length_a   1.000
_cell.length_b   1.000
_cell.length_c   1.000
_cell.angle_alpha   90.00
_cell.angle_beta   90.00
_cell.angle_gamma   90.00
#
_symmetry.space_group_name_H-M   'P 1'
#
loop_
_entity.id
_entity.type
_entity.pdbx_description
1 polymer ?
#
loop_
_entity_poly.entity_id
_entity_poly.type
_entity_poly.pdbx_seq_one_letter_code
_entity_poly.pdbx_strand_id
1 'polypeptide(L)'
;MRETPPLCILDEIHKYGQWKTFLKGCHDSYPEAVRLLVTGSARLDVFKAGGDSLMGRYFTCRMHPLSVSELLHAELPDDSLIRNPLPLDEERFQILLKFGGFPEPFLRQNEHEPN
;
A
#
# COMPACT_ATOMS: atom_id res chain seq x y z
N MET A 1 3.22 -32.37 3.88
CA MET A 1 3.80 -31.02 3.70
C MET A 1 2.76 -30.17 2.98
N ARG A 2 2.51 -28.92 3.39
CA ARG A 2 1.69 -28.01 2.58
C ARG A 2 2.46 -27.69 1.31
N GLU A 3 1.82 -27.79 0.15
CA GLU A 3 2.44 -27.47 -1.15
C GLU A 3 2.83 -25.99 -1.27
N THR A 4 2.23 -25.14 -0.44
CA THR A 4 2.41 -23.69 -0.47
C THR A 4 2.70 -23.16 0.93
N PRO A 5 3.79 -22.39 1.14
CA PRO A 5 4.08 -21.80 2.44
C PRO A 5 2.95 -20.83 2.87
N PRO A 6 2.61 -20.77 4.16
CA PRO A 6 1.63 -19.82 4.69
C PRO A 6 2.03 -18.37 4.41
N LEU A 7 1.02 -17.52 4.20
CA LEU A 7 1.18 -16.07 4.14
C LEU A 7 0.98 -15.47 5.54
N CYS A 8 1.96 -14.73 6.04
CA CYS A 8 1.87 -13.94 7.25
C CYS A 8 1.78 -12.46 6.87
N ILE A 9 0.71 -11.80 7.33
CA ILE A 9 0.44 -10.38 7.06
C ILE A 9 0.70 -9.61 8.34
N LEU A 10 1.59 -8.61 8.26
CA LEU A 10 1.95 -7.74 9.38
C LEU A 10 1.48 -6.33 9.10
N ASP A 11 0.39 -5.95 9.76
CA ASP A 11 -0.22 -4.65 9.57
C ASP A 11 0.48 -3.57 10.41
N GLU A 12 0.74 -2.42 9.81
CA GLU A 12 1.39 -1.27 10.43
C GLU A 12 2.71 -1.59 11.14
N ILE A 13 3.54 -2.44 10.51
CA ILE A 13 4.76 -2.97 11.12
C ILE A 13 5.74 -1.86 11.55
N HIS A 14 5.67 -0.70 10.92
CA HIS A 14 6.48 0.47 11.25
C HIS A 14 6.29 0.96 12.70
N LYS A 15 5.17 0.63 13.35
CA LYS A 15 4.91 0.94 14.77
C LYS A 15 5.80 0.14 15.72
N TYR A 16 6.34 -0.99 15.27
CA TYR A 16 7.26 -1.81 16.05
C TYR A 16 8.71 -1.35 15.85
N GLY A 17 9.33 -0.77 16.88
CA GLY A 17 10.63 -0.08 16.73
C GLY A 17 11.78 -0.88 16.12
N GLN A 18 11.76 -2.22 16.19
CA GLN A 18 12.80 -3.11 15.64
C GLN A 18 12.33 -3.89 14.40
N TRP A 19 11.31 -3.39 13.70
CA TRP A 19 10.68 -4.09 12.59
C TRP A 19 11.63 -4.56 11.50
N LYS A 20 12.70 -3.81 11.20
CA LYS A 20 13.68 -4.20 10.15
C LYS A 20 14.43 -5.46 10.53
N THR A 21 14.98 -5.51 11.74
CA THR A 21 15.71 -6.67 12.25
C THR A 21 14.79 -7.87 12.40
N PHE A 22 13.53 -7.65 12.80
CA PHE A 22 12.51 -8.70 12.84
C PHE A 22 12.23 -9.29 11.46
N LEU A 23 11.95 -8.47 10.44
CA LEU A 23 11.70 -8.96 9.08
C LEU A 23 12.90 -9.69 8.50
N LYS A 24 14.11 -9.18 8.73
CA LYS A 24 15.35 -9.86 8.35
C LYS A 24 15.47 -11.21 9.03
N GLY A 25 15.28 -11.27 10.34
CA GLY A 25 15.33 -12.52 11.11
C GLY A 25 14.30 -13.55 10.65
N CYS A 26 13.06 -13.12 10.36
CA CYS A 26 12.02 -13.98 9.81
C CYS A 26 12.40 -14.53 8.43
N HIS A 27 12.88 -13.66 7.54
CA HIS A 27 13.29 -14.05 6.19
C HIS A 27 14.50 -14.99 6.20
N ASP A 28 15.54 -14.68 7.00
CA ASP A 28 16.77 -15.46 7.06
C ASP A 28 16.56 -16.82 7.75
N SER A 29 15.64 -16.90 8.72
CA SER A 29 15.37 -18.14 9.47
C SER A 29 14.35 -19.06 8.78
N TYR A 30 13.44 -18.50 7.97
CA TYR A 30 12.28 -19.21 7.42
C TYR A 30 12.01 -18.92 5.93
N PRO A 31 13.03 -18.92 5.04
CA PRO A 31 12.89 -18.44 3.67
C PRO A 31 11.85 -19.22 2.84
N GLU A 32 11.72 -20.53 3.08
CA GLU A 32 10.77 -21.39 2.37
C GLU A 32 9.53 -21.75 3.20
N ALA A 33 9.50 -21.34 4.47
CA ALA A 33 8.47 -21.74 5.42
C ALA A 33 7.35 -20.70 5.60
N VAL A 34 7.58 -19.43 5.21
CA VAL A 34 6.58 -18.37 5.30
C VAL A 34 6.77 -17.31 4.22
N ARG A 35 5.66 -16.82 3.65
CA ARG A 35 5.65 -15.59 2.85
C ARG A 35 5.24 -14.42 3.74
N LEU A 36 5.94 -13.30 3.63
CA LEU A 36 5.65 -12.10 4.41
C LEU A 36 5.00 -11.03 3.51
N LEU A 37 3.89 -10.47 3.97
CA LEU A 37 3.31 -9.24 3.45
C LEU A 37 3.26 -8.22 4.60
N VAL A 38 3.79 -7.02 4.37
CA VAL A 38 3.83 -5.98 5.40
C VAL A 38 3.16 -4.72 4.90
N THR A 39 2.48 -4.01 5.80
CA THR A 39 1.91 -2.70 5.52
C THR A 39 2.54 -1.64 6.43
N GLY A 40 2.44 -0.39 5.99
CA GLY A 40 2.87 0.75 6.77
C GLY A 40 2.30 2.03 6.16
N SER A 41 1.54 2.78 6.94
CA SER A 41 1.08 4.12 6.56
C SER A 41 2.24 5.15 6.56
N ALA A 42 3.29 4.88 7.33
CA ALA A 42 4.53 5.64 7.28
C ALA A 42 5.48 5.14 6.17
N ARG A 43 6.43 6.00 5.80
CA ARG A 43 7.45 5.72 4.79
C ARG A 43 8.34 4.53 5.21
N LEU A 44 8.03 3.32 4.72
CA LEU A 44 8.80 2.10 4.95
C LEU A 44 10.17 2.11 4.26
N ASP A 45 10.35 2.96 3.25
CA ASP A 45 11.57 3.14 2.44
C ASP A 45 12.62 4.05 3.08
N VAL A 46 12.43 4.54 4.31
CA VAL A 46 13.47 5.32 5.01
C VAL A 46 14.66 4.42 5.34
N PHE A 47 15.60 4.35 4.40
CA PHE A 47 16.90 3.73 4.53
C PHE A 47 17.80 4.68 5.32
N LYS A 48 18.09 4.35 6.59
CA LYS A 48 19.21 4.98 7.31
C LYS A 48 20.43 4.14 7.01
N ALA A 49 21.46 4.77 6.45
CA ALA A 49 22.75 4.14 6.20
C ALA A 49 23.28 3.50 7.50
N GLY A 50 23.39 2.18 7.53
CA GLY A 50 23.90 1.42 8.67
C GLY A 50 23.39 -0.02 8.75
N GLY A 51 24.27 -0.98 8.48
CA GLY A 51 24.31 -2.36 9.00
C GLY A 51 23.20 -3.36 8.61
N ASP A 52 21.92 -2.99 8.72
CA ASP A 52 20.80 -3.94 8.74
C ASP A 52 19.92 -3.82 7.49
N SER A 53 20.58 -3.85 6.34
CA SER A 53 19.96 -3.62 5.04
C SER A 53 19.03 -4.76 4.64
N LEU A 54 17.75 -4.44 4.43
CA LEU A 54 16.79 -5.30 3.73
C LEU A 54 16.97 -5.25 2.20
N MET A 55 17.98 -4.53 1.68
CA MET A 55 18.21 -4.36 0.24
C MET A 55 18.21 -5.70 -0.49
N GLY A 56 17.43 -5.76 -1.58
CA GLY A 56 17.27 -6.95 -2.41
C GLY A 56 16.35 -8.05 -1.84
N ARG A 57 15.79 -7.89 -0.62
CA ARG A 57 14.95 -8.90 0.05
C ARG A 57 13.46 -8.57 0.08
N TYR A 58 13.04 -7.41 -0.44
CA TYR A 58 11.64 -7.00 -0.45
C TYR A 58 11.28 -6.26 -1.73
N PHE A 59 10.00 -6.39 -2.11
CA PHE A 59 9.37 -5.59 -3.14
C PHE A 59 8.49 -4.53 -2.47
N THR A 60 8.82 -3.25 -2.65
CA THR A 60 7.99 -2.16 -2.13
C THR A 60 6.90 -1.83 -3.13
N CYS A 61 5.65 -2.01 -2.73
CA CYS A 61 4.52 -1.44 -3.44
C CYS A 61 4.08 -0.16 -2.71
N ARG A 62 4.02 0.96 -3.43
CA ARG A 62 3.44 2.19 -2.91
C ARG A 62 1.97 2.25 -3.33
N MET A 63 1.07 2.33 -2.36
CA MET A 63 -0.33 2.64 -2.64
C MET A 63 -0.46 4.13 -2.91
N HIS A 64 -1.01 4.46 -4.08
CA HIS A 64 -1.31 5.83 -4.46
C HIS A 64 -2.69 6.24 -3.93
N PRO A 65 -2.92 7.55 -3.72
CA PRO A 65 -4.28 8.06 -3.52
C PRO A 65 -5.18 7.68 -4.70
N LEU A 66 -6.49 7.60 -4.44
CA LEU A 66 -7.52 7.35 -5.44
C LEU A 66 -7.37 8.29 -6.64
N SER A 67 -7.40 7.68 -7.81
CA SER A 67 -7.35 8.34 -9.12
C SER A 67 -8.73 8.38 -9.77
N VAL A 68 -8.89 9.25 -10.77
CA VAL A 68 -10.11 9.29 -11.61
C VAL A 68 -10.41 7.91 -12.22
N SER A 69 -9.38 7.16 -12.60
CA SER A 69 -9.57 5.82 -13.18
C SER A 69 -10.16 4.83 -12.18
N GLU A 70 -9.69 4.83 -10.93
CA GLU A 70 -10.23 3.98 -9.87
C GLU A 70 -11.65 4.38 -9.48
N LEU A 71 -12.00 5.67 -9.62
CA LEU A 71 -13.38 6.13 -9.45
C LEU A 71 -14.30 5.63 -10.58
N LEU A 72 -13.81 5.58 -11.82
CA LEU A 72 -14.61 5.11 -12.95
C LEU A 72 -14.70 3.59 -13.03
N HIS A 73 -13.68 2.89 -12.54
CA HIS A 73 -13.53 1.46 -12.70
C HIS A 73 -13.15 0.79 -11.38
N ALA A 74 -14.16 0.44 -10.58
CA ALA A 74 -13.98 -0.29 -9.32
C ALA A 74 -13.66 -1.78 -9.51
N GLU A 75 -13.79 -2.29 -10.73
CA GLU A 75 -13.50 -3.69 -11.07
C GLU A 75 -12.01 -3.92 -11.30
N LEU A 76 -11.59 -5.18 -11.11
CA LEU A 76 -10.23 -5.59 -11.43
C LEU A 76 -9.94 -5.39 -12.93
N PRO A 77 -8.71 -5.03 -13.32
CA PRO A 77 -8.30 -5.04 -14.72
C PRO A 77 -8.56 -6.41 -15.33
N ASP A 78 -9.16 -6.42 -16.51
CA ASP A 78 -9.19 -7.60 -17.37
C ASP A 78 -7.84 -7.71 -18.12
N ASP A 79 -7.75 -8.63 -19.07
CA ASP A 79 -6.54 -8.79 -19.90
C ASP A 79 -6.30 -7.60 -20.85
N SER A 80 -7.19 -6.58 -20.86
CA SER A 80 -7.03 -5.39 -21.68
C SER A 80 -5.99 -4.44 -21.08
N LEU A 81 -5.04 -4.02 -21.90
CA LEU A 81 -4.01 -3.05 -21.49
C LEU A 81 -4.57 -1.62 -21.36
N ILE A 82 -5.70 -1.34 -22.02
CA ILE A 82 -6.28 0.01 -22.13
C ILE A 82 -7.78 -0.10 -21.91
N ARG A 83 -8.30 0.66 -20.94
CA ARG A 83 -9.73 0.81 -20.68
C ARG A 83 -10.29 1.98 -21.49
N ASN A 84 -11.53 1.82 -21.96
CA ASN A 84 -12.22 2.91 -22.64
C ASN A 84 -12.49 4.07 -21.67
N PRO A 85 -12.31 5.33 -22.10
CA PRO A 85 -12.60 6.48 -21.26
C PRO A 85 -14.10 6.58 -20.97
N LEU A 86 -14.43 6.83 -19.71
CA LEU A 86 -15.79 7.08 -19.24
C LEU A 86 -15.85 8.48 -18.62
N PRO A 87 -16.98 9.20 -18.75
CA PRO A 87 -17.15 10.46 -18.06
C PRO A 87 -17.26 10.23 -16.55
N LEU A 88 -16.51 11.01 -15.77
CA LEU A 88 -16.73 11.11 -14.33
C LEU A 88 -17.80 12.17 -14.09
N ASP A 89 -18.75 11.92 -13.20
CA ASP A 89 -19.73 12.93 -12.82
C ASP A 89 -19.06 14.12 -12.11
N GLU A 90 -19.65 15.30 -12.32
CA GLU A 90 -19.11 16.55 -11.82
C GLU A 90 -18.99 16.55 -10.29
N GLU A 91 -19.94 15.92 -9.58
CA GLU A 91 -19.95 15.86 -8.12
C GLU A 91 -18.70 15.14 -7.59
N ARG A 92 -18.41 13.93 -8.09
CA ARG A 92 -17.21 13.17 -7.69
C ARG A 92 -15.92 13.85 -8.13
N PHE A 93 -15.93 14.54 -9.27
CA PHE A 93 -14.79 15.33 -9.69
C PHE A 93 -14.53 16.50 -8.72
N GLN A 94 -15.56 17.22 -8.30
CA GLN A 94 -15.45 18.29 -7.31
C GLN A 94 -15.03 17.78 -5.93
N ILE A 95 -15.51 16.61 -5.50
CA ILE A 95 -15.06 15.95 -4.25
C ILE A 95 -13.56 15.64 -4.34
N LEU A 96 -13.10 15.06 -5.45
CA LEU A 96 -11.69 14.74 -5.66
C LEU A 96 -10.82 16.01 -5.66
N LEU A 97 -11.28 17.09 -6.27
CA LEU A 97 -10.59 18.39 -6.26
C LEU A 97 -10.53 19.01 -4.85
N LYS A 98 -11.61 18.92 -4.08
CA LYS A 98 -11.72 19.55 -2.75
C LYS A 98 -10.99 18.77 -1.66
N PHE A 99 -11.14 17.44 -1.62
CA PHE A 99 -10.65 16.59 -0.53
C PHE A 99 -9.42 15.75 -0.92
N GLY A 100 -9.04 15.73 -2.20
CA GLY A 100 -7.96 14.91 -2.72
C GLY A 100 -8.32 13.43 -2.82
N GLY A 101 -7.38 12.63 -3.34
CA GLY A 101 -7.57 11.19 -3.53
C GLY A 101 -7.31 10.34 -2.28
N PHE A 102 -6.94 10.92 -1.15
CA PHE A 102 -6.68 10.09 0.04
C PHE A 102 -8.01 9.48 0.51
N PRO A 103 -8.12 8.14 0.72
CA PRO A 103 -9.41 7.48 0.87
C PRO A 103 -10.27 8.04 2.02
N GLU A 104 -9.64 8.35 3.16
CA GLU A 104 -10.36 8.82 4.34
C GLU A 104 -10.99 10.22 4.14
N PRO A 105 -10.24 11.27 3.74
CA PRO A 105 -10.82 12.56 3.33
C PRO A 105 -11.86 12.45 2.21
N PHE A 106 -11.56 11.67 1.17
CA PHE A 106 -12.44 11.51 0.02
C PHE A 106 -13.81 10.93 0.40
N LEU A 107 -13.84 9.90 1.27
CA LEU A 107 -15.07 9.23 1.67
C LEU A 107 -15.84 9.99 2.75
N ARG A 108 -15.15 10.63 3.70
CA ARG A 108 -15.82 11.31 4.82
C ARG A 108 -16.31 12.71 4.47
N GLN A 109 -15.67 13.38 3.51
CA GLN A 109 -15.99 14.76 3.14
C GLN A 109 -15.99 15.73 4.34
N ASN A 110 -15.21 15.41 5.38
CA ASN A 110 -15.11 16.26 6.56
C ASN A 110 -14.22 17.46 6.22
N GLU A 111 -14.79 18.66 6.31
CA GLU A 111 -14.03 19.89 6.30
C GLU A 111 -13.16 19.92 7.57
N HIS A 112 -11.88 19.54 7.43
CA HIS A 112 -10.85 20.00 8.35
C HIS A 112 -10.14 21.14 7.67
N GLU A 113 -10.58 22.35 7.99
CA GLU A 113 -9.85 23.59 7.71
C GLU A 113 -8.51 23.49 8.48
N PRO A 114 -7.35 23.44 7.80
CA PRO A 114 -6.08 23.51 8.49
C PRO A 114 -5.90 24.94 9.01
N ASN A 115 -5.93 25.07 10.34
CA ASN A 115 -5.54 26.28 11.07
C ASN A 115 -4.04 26.55 10.92
#